data_AF-A0A6P4Z8E1-F1
#
_entry.id   AF-A0A6P4Z8E1-F1
#
_cell.length_a   1.000
_cell.length_b   1.000
_cell.length_c   1.000
_cell.angle_alpha   90.00
_cell.angle_beta   90.00
_cell.angle_gamma   90.00
#
_symmetry.space_group_name_H-M   'P 1'
#
loop_
_entity.id
_entity.type
_entity.pdbx_description
1 polymer ?
#
loop_
_entity_poly.entity_id
_entity_poly.type
_entity_poly.pdbx_seq_one_letter_code
_entity_poly.pdbx_strand_id
1 'polypeptide(L)'
;MSVRGAVGVALLVMTLFCLCMLLLLGHLDLSRPRVAMLNHALAGVPHSQRGTQRTFPVQQTVSRETVLPDTASPRRTLSPNETMASFGMETIPRSLEYVEEPINKEDRLSALRQRWEYYPGNDYGEEGGQFSNQSGQSGSPARRLAVVVFAQMRTGSSFTGQLFNQHPSFFYMFEPLWHLHHPQNVAYRPIPVVNGRATVRLSAVVHRPPEATFAKVLGGVLRCDFGELTKFIGRKGLFSVASDKALIRFCDEVLHWPPRRCAFALRPQTLPKLVKYCKRTPYMAVKTIRIQNINSLEHLLSDPTLDLKIIHLVRDPRAAITSRLSLTDARHKAKLPFAPNLLNEKDINKLCGWITRSTVTTGAPSPWRGRYILVRYEDLAEHPELMTKRLYEFLGVPLDDTVLHWVRENTKGDGKPHDHFSTKHHDANATAKIWRYRLSFPAVLKVQEMCRDAMKMVGYKEVESQETLRDLQTSLVDTIPDNVIAIRP
;
A
#
# COMPACT_ATOMS: atom_id res chain seq x y z
N MET A 1 16.64 39.85 -54.10
CA MET A 1 15.84 40.50 -53.04
C MET A 1 16.25 39.89 -51.70
N SER A 2 16.67 40.72 -50.75
CA SER A 2 17.49 40.30 -49.60
C SER A 2 16.68 39.63 -48.47
N VAL A 3 17.23 38.54 -47.93
CA VAL A 3 16.77 37.76 -46.75
C VAL A 3 16.63 38.63 -45.48
N ARG A 4 17.14 39.87 -45.48
CA ARG A 4 16.93 40.85 -44.41
C ARG A 4 15.51 41.42 -44.32
N GLY A 5 14.70 41.35 -45.39
CA GLY A 5 13.32 41.86 -45.38
C GLY A 5 12.31 40.98 -44.63
N ALA A 6 12.49 39.66 -44.67
CA ALA A 6 11.55 38.71 -44.06
C ALA A 6 11.64 38.66 -42.52
N VAL A 7 12.83 38.93 -41.97
CA VAL A 7 13.06 38.96 -40.51
C VAL A 7 12.46 40.22 -39.88
N GLY A 8 12.47 41.35 -40.59
CA GLY A 8 11.90 42.62 -40.11
C GLY A 8 10.37 42.59 -39.97
N VAL A 9 9.67 41.93 -40.90
CA VAL A 9 8.20 41.82 -40.86
C VAL A 9 7.74 40.86 -39.75
N ALA A 10 8.48 39.76 -39.51
CA ALA A 10 8.16 38.81 -38.45
C ALA A 10 8.36 39.40 -37.04
N LEU A 11 9.39 40.23 -36.85
CA LEU A 11 9.62 40.94 -35.59
C LEU A 11 8.54 41.99 -35.32
N LEU A 12 8.09 42.74 -36.34
CA LEU A 12 7.04 43.77 -36.20
C LEU A 12 5.67 43.18 -35.79
N VAL A 13 5.33 41.99 -36.34
CA VAL A 13 4.09 41.29 -36.00
C VAL A 13 4.10 40.76 -34.56
N MET A 14 5.26 40.31 -34.07
CA MET A 14 5.43 39.83 -32.69
C MET A 14 5.36 40.98 -31.66
N THR A 15 5.91 42.16 -31.96
CA THR A 15 5.79 43.33 -31.07
C THR A 15 4.37 43.88 -31.00
N LEU A 16 3.64 43.91 -32.13
CA LEU A 16 2.23 44.34 -32.16
C LEU A 16 1.32 43.37 -31.38
N PHE A 17 1.60 42.06 -31.43
CA PHE A 17 0.85 41.07 -30.64
C PHE A 17 1.11 41.20 -29.11
N CYS A 18 2.34 41.58 -28.73
CA CYS A 18 2.72 41.78 -27.33
C CYS A 18 2.12 43.07 -26.74
N LEU A 19 2.06 44.16 -27.53
CA LEU A 19 1.39 45.41 -27.14
C LEU A 19 -0.13 45.25 -26.98
N CYS A 20 -0.77 44.41 -27.81
CA CYS A 20 -2.21 44.14 -27.71
C CYS A 20 -2.57 43.33 -26.44
N MET A 21 -1.70 42.39 -26.03
CA MET A 21 -1.85 41.62 -24.78
C MET A 21 -1.62 42.48 -23.52
N LEU A 22 -0.76 43.48 -23.57
CA LEU A 22 -0.53 44.40 -22.46
C LEU A 22 -1.68 45.42 -22.27
N LEU A 23 -2.37 45.81 -23.35
CA LEU A 23 -3.55 46.67 -23.27
C LEU A 23 -4.80 45.94 -22.72
N LEU A 24 -4.87 44.60 -22.84
CA LEU A 24 -5.95 43.78 -22.29
C LEU A 24 -5.81 43.47 -20.79
N LEU A 25 -4.62 43.67 -20.21
CA LEU A 25 -4.34 43.37 -18.80
C LEU A 25 -4.27 44.61 -17.90
N GLY A 26 -4.56 45.81 -18.44
CA GLY A 26 -4.40 47.10 -17.76
C GLY A 26 -5.62 47.65 -17.00
N HIS A 27 -6.75 46.93 -16.91
CA HIS A 27 -7.94 47.42 -16.20
C HIS A 27 -8.29 46.58 -14.96
N LEU A 28 -7.52 46.74 -13.88
CA LEU A 28 -8.02 46.59 -12.51
C LEU A 28 -7.44 47.72 -11.67
N ASP A 29 -8.26 48.75 -11.51
CA ASP A 29 -7.99 49.99 -10.78
C ASP A 29 -8.03 49.74 -9.25
N LEU A 30 -7.14 50.42 -8.54
CA LEU A 30 -6.82 50.20 -7.14
C LEU A 30 -6.64 51.57 -6.45
N SER A 31 -7.74 52.27 -6.11
CA SER A 31 -7.62 53.53 -5.32
C SER A 31 -8.85 53.90 -4.44
N ARG A 32 -8.83 53.48 -3.15
CA ARG A 32 -9.13 54.25 -1.88
C ARG A 32 -10.51 54.98 -1.64
N PRO A 33 -10.83 55.54 -0.44
CA PRO A 33 -10.90 54.96 0.93
C PRO A 33 -12.03 55.54 1.89
N ARG A 34 -12.23 54.89 3.08
CA ARG A 34 -12.86 55.36 4.39
C ARG A 34 -14.37 55.76 4.39
N VAL A 35 -15.23 55.63 5.42
CA VAL A 35 -15.25 55.89 6.91
C VAL A 35 -16.53 55.22 7.50
N ALA A 36 -16.54 54.43 8.60
CA ALA A 36 -17.02 54.69 10.01
C ALA A 36 -17.92 53.52 10.47
N MET A 37 -17.69 52.84 11.62
CA MET A 37 -18.24 53.11 12.98
C MET A 37 -19.78 53.21 13.01
N LEU A 38 -20.58 52.53 13.86
CA LEU A 38 -20.46 52.33 15.32
C LEU A 38 -21.54 51.32 15.84
N ASN A 39 -21.14 50.43 16.76
CA ASN A 39 -21.74 50.02 18.05
C ASN A 39 -23.15 49.40 18.33
N HIS A 40 -23.07 48.52 19.36
CA HIS A 40 -23.99 48.13 20.47
C HIS A 40 -25.22 47.25 20.13
N ALA A 41 -25.30 45.99 20.59
CA ALA A 41 -25.44 45.43 21.95
C ALA A 41 -26.84 45.62 22.57
N LEU A 42 -27.43 44.51 23.06
CA LEU A 42 -28.40 44.29 24.17
C LEU A 42 -29.23 43.02 23.83
N ALA A 43 -29.02 41.88 24.52
CA ALA A 43 -29.51 41.49 25.86
C ALA A 43 -30.92 40.88 25.85
N GLY A 44 -31.10 39.77 26.58
CA GLY A 44 -32.43 39.30 27.03
C GLY A 44 -32.64 37.79 27.03
N VAL A 45 -32.83 37.21 28.21
CA VAL A 45 -32.88 35.78 28.55
C VAL A 45 -34.38 35.30 28.65
N PRO A 46 -34.78 34.19 29.35
CA PRO A 46 -35.44 33.00 28.77
C PRO A 46 -36.85 32.69 29.37
N HIS A 47 -37.51 31.59 28.96
CA HIS A 47 -38.30 30.67 29.83
C HIS A 47 -38.91 29.47 29.05
N SER A 48 -38.71 28.21 29.47
CA SER A 48 -39.60 27.35 30.33
C SER A 48 -40.89 26.90 29.62
N GLN A 49 -41.46 25.69 29.68
CA GLN A 49 -41.26 24.35 30.27
C GLN A 49 -42.48 23.50 29.81
N ARG A 50 -42.43 22.16 30.00
CA ARG A 50 -43.55 21.16 30.03
C ARG A 50 -44.19 20.84 28.67
N GLY A 51 -44.41 19.58 28.25
CA GLY A 51 -44.44 18.29 28.93
C GLY A 51 -45.87 17.76 28.96
N THR A 52 -46.14 16.59 28.35
CA THR A 52 -47.05 15.52 28.84
C THR A 52 -47.16 14.33 27.88
N GLN A 53 -47.13 13.13 28.47
CA GLN A 53 -47.41 11.80 27.93
C GLN A 53 -48.92 11.55 27.69
N ARG A 54 -49.27 10.53 26.89
CA ARG A 54 -50.20 9.37 27.19
C ARG A 54 -50.66 8.65 25.90
N THR A 55 -50.24 7.40 25.66
CA THR A 55 -50.92 6.07 25.88
C THR A 55 -51.87 5.58 24.75
N PHE A 56 -51.62 4.30 24.34
CA PHE A 56 -52.35 3.33 23.47
C PHE A 56 -53.79 2.98 23.96
N PRO A 57 -54.60 1.99 23.43
CA PRO A 57 -54.40 0.92 22.40
C PRO A 57 -55.62 0.59 21.46
N VAL A 58 -55.54 -0.47 20.62
CA VAL A 58 -56.44 -1.68 20.56
C VAL A 58 -56.42 -2.40 19.18
N GLN A 59 -56.47 -3.75 19.26
CA GLN A 59 -56.45 -4.82 18.25
C GLN A 59 -57.75 -4.96 17.41
N GLN A 60 -57.68 -5.67 16.26
CA GLN A 60 -58.48 -6.89 16.00
C GLN A 60 -58.08 -7.64 14.71
N THR A 61 -58.51 -8.89 14.65
CA THR A 61 -58.03 -10.06 13.88
C THR A 61 -59.11 -10.64 12.93
N VAL A 62 -58.74 -11.67 12.13
CA VAL A 62 -59.58 -12.75 11.49
C VAL A 62 -60.06 -12.39 10.05
N SER A 63 -60.07 -13.22 8.97
CA SER A 63 -60.13 -14.69 8.74
C SER A 63 -59.73 -15.10 7.30
N ARG A 64 -59.44 -16.41 7.14
CA ARG A 64 -59.26 -17.25 5.92
C ARG A 64 -60.46 -17.28 4.96
N GLU A 65 -60.20 -17.58 3.68
CA GLU A 65 -60.89 -18.66 2.94
C GLU A 65 -60.13 -19.09 1.67
N THR A 66 -60.29 -20.38 1.31
CA THR A 66 -59.55 -21.14 0.29
C THR A 66 -60.55 -21.68 -0.73
N VAL A 67 -60.42 -21.40 -2.04
CA VAL A 67 -61.05 -22.20 -3.13
C VAL A 67 -60.23 -22.10 -4.43
N LEU A 68 -59.88 -23.26 -4.99
CA LEU A 68 -59.54 -23.57 -6.40
C LEU A 68 -60.61 -24.61 -6.87
N PRO A 69 -60.95 -24.81 -8.17
CA PRO A 69 -59.97 -25.05 -9.25
C PRO A 69 -60.35 -24.60 -10.69
N ASP A 70 -59.37 -24.83 -11.58
CA ASP A 70 -59.44 -25.25 -13.00
C ASP A 70 -59.45 -24.29 -14.22
N THR A 71 -58.32 -24.37 -14.93
CA THR A 71 -58.10 -24.44 -16.40
C THR A 71 -58.00 -23.19 -17.28
N ALA A 72 -57.06 -23.32 -18.23
CA ALA A 72 -56.83 -22.56 -19.47
C ALA A 72 -55.96 -21.29 -19.41
N SER A 73 -54.70 -21.47 -19.85
CA SER A 73 -53.73 -20.44 -20.25
C SER A 73 -54.31 -19.39 -21.22
N PRO A 74 -53.82 -18.14 -21.11
CA PRO A 74 -53.15 -17.52 -22.26
C PRO A 74 -51.82 -16.87 -21.88
N ARG A 75 -50.88 -16.89 -22.84
CA ARG A 75 -49.57 -16.25 -22.79
C ARG A 75 -49.67 -14.79 -22.31
N ARG A 76 -48.96 -14.47 -21.23
CA ARG A 76 -48.57 -13.08 -20.87
C ARG A 76 -47.06 -13.01 -20.69
N THR A 77 -46.46 -12.15 -21.51
CA THR A 77 -45.11 -11.60 -21.36
C THR A 77 -45.00 -10.85 -20.03
N LEU A 78 -44.16 -11.33 -19.11
CA LEU A 78 -43.88 -10.66 -17.84
C LEU A 78 -42.68 -9.71 -17.97
N SER A 79 -42.87 -8.53 -17.39
CA SER A 79 -41.92 -7.42 -17.27
C SER A 79 -40.78 -7.76 -16.28
N PRO A 80 -39.55 -7.22 -16.44
CA PRO A 80 -38.36 -7.64 -15.68
C PRO A 80 -38.30 -7.23 -14.18
N ASN A 81 -39.39 -6.76 -13.56
CA ASN A 81 -39.33 -6.10 -12.25
C ASN A 81 -39.89 -6.90 -11.06
N GLU A 82 -40.28 -8.17 -11.21
CA GLU A 82 -40.89 -8.95 -10.10
C GLU A 82 -40.05 -10.15 -9.61
N THR A 83 -38.73 -10.18 -9.83
CA THR A 83 -37.86 -11.27 -9.33
C THR A 83 -36.88 -10.86 -8.23
N MET A 84 -36.94 -9.64 -7.70
CA MET A 84 -35.98 -9.16 -6.68
C MET A 84 -36.46 -9.25 -5.22
N ALA A 85 -37.68 -9.73 -4.95
CA ALA A 85 -38.23 -9.76 -3.59
C ALA A 85 -38.20 -11.14 -2.90
N SER A 86 -37.69 -12.20 -3.54
CA SER A 86 -37.71 -13.57 -2.98
C SER A 86 -36.35 -14.11 -2.51
N PHE A 87 -35.26 -13.38 -2.71
CA PHE A 87 -33.96 -13.70 -2.14
C PHE A 87 -33.58 -12.58 -1.18
N GLY A 88 -33.63 -12.86 0.13
CA GLY A 88 -33.19 -11.96 1.18
C GLY A 88 -31.72 -11.59 1.06
N MET A 89 -31.40 -10.69 0.14
CA MET A 89 -30.12 -9.98 0.10
C MET A 89 -30.13 -9.01 1.28
N GLU A 90 -29.52 -9.42 2.38
CA GLU A 90 -29.06 -8.46 3.38
C GLU A 90 -28.16 -7.44 2.67
N THR A 91 -28.52 -6.17 2.80
CA THR A 91 -27.76 -5.03 2.33
C THR A 91 -26.36 -5.06 2.96
N ILE A 92 -25.35 -4.60 2.20
CA ILE A 92 -24.00 -4.38 2.74
C ILE A 92 -24.15 -3.56 4.04
N PRO A 93 -23.62 -4.01 5.19
CA PRO A 93 -23.67 -3.22 6.42
C PRO A 93 -23.19 -1.80 6.14
N ARG A 94 -23.94 -0.76 6.54
CA ARG A 94 -23.58 0.66 6.30
C ARG A 94 -22.17 1.03 6.79
N SER A 95 -21.62 0.27 7.75
CA SER A 95 -20.23 0.40 8.21
C SER A 95 -19.17 -0.04 7.17
N LEU A 96 -19.59 -0.69 6.07
CA LEU A 96 -18.75 -1.25 5.01
C LEU A 96 -18.99 -0.59 3.64
N GLU A 97 -19.93 0.35 3.53
CA GLU A 97 -20.16 1.14 2.33
C GLU A 97 -19.03 2.17 2.14
N TYR A 98 -18.10 1.84 1.24
CA TYR A 98 -17.25 2.85 0.61
C TYR A 98 -17.84 3.17 -0.76
N VAL A 99 -18.58 4.28 -0.82
CA VAL A 99 -19.06 4.86 -2.08
C VAL A 99 -18.06 5.95 -2.47
N GLU A 100 -17.28 5.68 -3.51
CA GLU A 100 -16.37 6.66 -4.12
C GLU A 100 -17.17 7.53 -5.11
N GLU A 101 -17.21 8.84 -4.90
CA GLU A 101 -17.71 9.79 -5.90
C GLU A 101 -16.73 9.87 -7.10
N PRO A 102 -17.23 10.10 -8.33
CA PRO A 102 -16.36 10.10 -9.50
C PRO A 102 -15.45 11.32 -9.54
N ILE A 103 -14.15 11.10 -9.32
CA ILE A 103 -13.09 12.12 -9.37
C ILE A 103 -12.57 12.24 -10.82
N ASN A 104 -12.55 13.46 -11.38
CA ASN A 104 -12.09 13.78 -12.75
C ASN A 104 -10.60 13.41 -12.95
N LYS A 105 -10.16 13.24 -14.21
CA LYS A 105 -8.77 12.96 -14.62
C LYS A 105 -7.78 14.04 -14.18
N GLU A 106 -8.19 15.31 -14.15
CA GLU A 106 -7.40 16.39 -13.54
C GLU A 106 -7.32 16.26 -12.02
N ASP A 107 -8.41 15.81 -11.39
CA ASP A 107 -8.44 15.55 -9.96
C ASP A 107 -7.67 14.28 -9.56
N ARG A 108 -7.45 13.33 -10.47
CA ARG A 108 -6.52 12.20 -10.27
C ARG A 108 -5.06 12.65 -10.30
N LEU A 109 -4.71 13.57 -11.19
CA LEU A 109 -3.38 14.17 -11.24
C LEU A 109 -3.17 15.15 -10.07
N SER A 110 -4.24 15.81 -9.60
CA SER A 110 -4.22 16.62 -8.39
C SER A 110 -4.18 15.76 -7.13
N ALA A 111 -4.85 14.61 -7.05
CA ALA A 111 -4.75 13.66 -5.95
C ALA A 111 -3.36 12.99 -5.86
N LEU A 112 -2.72 12.72 -7.00
CA LEU A 112 -1.31 12.32 -7.06
C LEU A 112 -0.35 13.46 -6.65
N ARG A 113 -0.76 14.73 -6.78
CA ARG A 113 -0.01 15.91 -6.27
C ARG A 113 -0.32 16.24 -4.80
N GLN A 114 -1.55 16.07 -4.32
CA GLN A 114 -1.95 16.25 -2.91
C GLN A 114 -1.43 15.10 -2.04
N ARG A 115 -1.16 13.93 -2.63
CA ARG A 115 -0.31 12.86 -2.06
C ARG A 115 1.11 13.33 -1.66
N TRP A 116 1.47 14.57 -1.99
CA TRP A 116 2.75 15.21 -1.69
C TRP A 116 2.69 16.29 -0.60
N GLU A 117 1.50 16.61 -0.04
CA GLU A 117 1.35 17.70 0.94
C GLU A 117 0.77 17.30 2.30
N TYR A 118 0.22 16.11 2.47
CA TYR A 118 -0.33 15.70 3.77
C TYR A 118 0.52 14.62 4.46
N TYR A 119 1.68 15.05 4.95
CA TYR A 119 2.19 14.56 6.23
C TYR A 119 2.15 15.77 7.17
N PRO A 120 1.33 15.78 8.22
CA PRO A 120 1.52 16.76 9.28
C PRO A 120 2.91 16.50 9.86
N GLY A 121 3.77 17.51 9.82
CA GLY A 121 4.99 17.50 10.60
C GLY A 121 4.58 17.37 12.06
N ASN A 122 5.04 16.31 12.72
CA ASN A 122 4.96 16.25 14.17
C ASN A 122 5.96 17.27 14.71
N ASP A 123 5.40 18.27 15.36
CA ASP A 123 6.05 19.12 16.34
C ASP A 123 6.63 18.22 17.44
N TYR A 124 7.96 18.06 17.45
CA TYR A 124 8.66 17.45 18.57
C TYR A 124 9.26 18.58 19.39
N GLY A 125 8.68 18.80 20.57
CA GLY A 125 9.32 19.54 21.64
C GLY A 125 10.70 18.94 21.91
N GLU A 126 11.67 19.83 22.05
CA GLU A 126 13.05 19.52 22.35
C GLU A 126 13.18 18.83 23.71
N GLU A 127 13.59 17.56 23.73
CA GLU A 127 14.31 17.00 24.88
C GLU A 127 15.59 16.31 24.39
N GLY A 128 16.72 16.94 24.68
CA GLY A 128 18.06 16.47 24.34
C GLY A 128 18.47 15.27 25.18
N GLY A 129 18.31 14.07 24.63
CA GLY A 129 18.92 12.85 25.16
C GLY A 129 20.37 12.70 24.73
N GLN A 130 21.31 12.95 25.65
CA GLN A 130 22.73 12.65 25.48
C GLN A 130 22.95 11.13 25.39
N PHE A 131 23.30 10.64 24.19
CA PHE A 131 23.84 9.29 24.02
C PHE A 131 25.32 9.27 24.40
N SER A 132 25.64 8.56 25.48
CA SER A 132 27.01 8.35 25.96
C SER A 132 27.79 7.45 24.99
N ASN A 133 28.99 7.92 24.62
CA ASN A 133 29.98 7.14 23.90
C ASN A 133 30.53 6.03 24.80
N GLN A 134 30.37 4.77 24.40
CA GLN A 134 31.24 3.70 24.86
C GLN A 134 32.12 3.24 23.70
N SER A 135 33.41 3.47 23.88
CA SER A 135 34.52 3.05 23.03
C SER A 135 34.87 1.58 23.25
N GLY A 136 34.96 0.83 22.15
CA GLY A 136 36.03 -0.13 21.88
C GLY A 136 35.90 -1.55 22.45
N GLN A 137 35.49 -2.49 21.59
CA GLN A 137 36.17 -3.79 21.48
C GLN A 137 36.24 -4.23 20.01
N SER A 138 37.46 -4.55 19.58
CA SER A 138 37.82 -5.17 18.31
C SER A 138 37.30 -6.61 18.27
N GLY A 139 36.02 -6.77 17.95
CA GLY A 139 35.44 -8.04 17.50
C GLY A 139 35.31 -8.06 15.98
N SER A 140 35.28 -9.24 15.37
CA SER A 140 34.79 -9.43 13.99
C SER A 140 33.56 -8.54 13.77
N PRO A 141 33.45 -7.79 12.65
CA PRO A 141 32.38 -6.81 12.47
C PRO A 141 31.03 -7.48 12.74
N ALA A 142 30.34 -7.01 13.78
CA ALA A 142 29.07 -7.59 14.21
C ALA A 142 28.13 -7.66 13.00
N ARG A 143 27.54 -8.84 12.78
CA ARG A 143 26.58 -9.05 11.68
C ARG A 143 25.45 -8.04 11.82
N ARG A 144 25.17 -7.30 10.76
CA ARG A 144 24.04 -6.37 10.74
C ARG A 144 22.76 -7.17 10.62
N LEU A 145 21.81 -6.98 11.54
CA LEU A 145 20.46 -7.50 11.37
C LEU A 145 19.80 -6.81 10.16
N ALA A 146 19.38 -7.61 9.20
CA ALA A 146 18.74 -7.16 7.98
C ALA A 146 17.43 -7.93 7.77
N VAL A 147 16.33 -7.20 7.59
CA VAL A 147 14.98 -7.76 7.46
C VAL A 147 14.48 -7.58 6.04
N VAL A 148 13.98 -8.65 5.44
CA VAL A 148 13.28 -8.59 4.15
C VAL A 148 11.81 -8.94 4.37
N VAL A 149 10.93 -7.97 4.16
CA VAL A 149 9.49 -8.22 4.02
C VAL A 149 9.23 -8.69 2.60
N PHE A 150 9.21 -10.01 2.43
CA PHE A 150 9.00 -10.72 1.18
C PHE A 150 7.50 -10.97 0.97
N ALA A 151 6.94 -10.38 -0.08
CA ALA A 151 5.49 -10.32 -0.23
C ALA A 151 5.03 -10.34 -1.69
N GLN A 152 3.72 -10.51 -1.88
CA GLN A 152 3.03 -10.18 -3.14
C GLN A 152 2.13 -8.97 -2.98
N MET A 153 1.67 -8.44 -4.11
CA MET A 153 0.71 -7.35 -4.12
C MET A 153 -0.56 -7.75 -3.34
N ARG A 154 -0.98 -6.87 -2.41
CA ARG A 154 -2.16 -7.02 -1.53
C ARG A 154 -2.05 -8.02 -0.38
N THR A 155 -0.86 -8.46 0.01
CA THR A 155 -0.66 -9.34 1.19
C THR A 155 -0.36 -8.60 2.51
N GLY A 156 -0.63 -7.29 2.58
CA GLY A 156 -0.41 -6.49 3.81
C GLY A 156 1.01 -5.91 3.99
N SER A 157 1.88 -6.05 2.98
CA SER A 157 3.29 -5.62 3.08
C SER A 157 3.52 -4.15 3.38
N SER A 158 2.60 -3.25 3.00
CA SER A 158 2.68 -1.84 3.40
C SER A 158 2.53 -1.67 4.91
N PHE A 159 1.58 -2.36 5.54
CA PHE A 159 1.36 -2.30 6.99
C PHE A 159 2.53 -2.94 7.74
N THR A 160 2.92 -4.17 7.37
CA THR A 160 4.09 -4.83 7.99
C THR A 160 5.37 -4.01 7.82
N GLY A 161 5.56 -3.36 6.68
CA GLY A 161 6.71 -2.48 6.46
C GLY A 161 6.75 -1.28 7.42
N GLN A 162 5.58 -0.74 7.77
CA GLN A 162 5.50 0.36 8.74
C GLN A 162 5.96 -0.06 10.13
N LEU A 163 5.79 -1.33 10.53
CA LEU A 163 6.31 -1.82 11.81
C LEU A 163 7.81 -1.49 11.98
N PHE A 164 8.59 -1.51 10.89
CA PHE A 164 10.01 -1.13 10.90
C PHE A 164 10.23 0.36 10.68
N ASN A 165 9.43 0.97 9.81
CA ASN A 165 9.56 2.39 9.48
C ASN A 165 9.28 3.32 10.68
N GLN A 166 8.42 2.88 11.61
CA GLN A 166 8.14 3.60 12.85
C GLN A 166 9.26 3.47 13.89
N HIS A 167 10.04 2.40 13.83
CA HIS A 167 11.10 2.14 14.79
C HIS A 167 12.35 2.99 14.52
N PRO A 168 12.86 3.79 15.48
CA PRO A 168 13.92 4.78 15.23
C PRO A 168 15.25 4.16 14.78
N SER A 169 15.58 2.98 15.31
CA SER A 169 16.83 2.26 15.02
C SER A 169 16.87 1.49 13.69
N PHE A 170 15.79 1.51 12.89
CA PHE A 170 15.78 0.90 11.55
C PHE A 170 16.06 1.93 10.46
N PHE A 171 16.95 1.55 9.52
CA PHE A 171 16.96 2.13 8.19
C PHE A 171 16.00 1.34 7.29
N TYR A 172 14.79 1.83 7.16
CA TYR A 172 13.74 1.21 6.34
C TYR A 172 13.74 1.76 4.91
N MET A 173 13.56 0.89 3.92
CA MET A 173 13.34 1.27 2.51
C MET A 173 12.12 0.57 1.90
N PHE A 174 11.21 1.37 1.36
CA PHE A 174 10.01 0.94 0.66
C PHE A 174 10.28 0.66 -0.82
N GLU A 175 10.17 -0.60 -1.23
CA GLU A 175 10.23 -1.04 -2.64
C GLU A 175 11.46 -0.52 -3.42
N PRO A 176 12.70 -0.60 -2.91
CA PRO A 176 13.88 -0.12 -3.64
C PRO A 176 14.07 -0.85 -4.99
N LEU A 177 13.58 -2.10 -5.10
CA LEU A 177 13.63 -2.90 -6.32
C LEU A 177 12.59 -2.52 -7.39
N TRP A 178 11.71 -1.55 -7.10
CA TRP A 178 10.72 -1.05 -8.07
C TRP A 178 11.38 -0.62 -9.39
N HIS A 179 12.58 -0.03 -9.29
CA HIS A 179 13.32 0.48 -10.44
C HIS A 179 13.84 -0.61 -11.39
N LEU A 180 13.97 -1.85 -10.94
CA LEU A 180 14.41 -2.97 -11.79
C LEU A 180 13.26 -3.51 -12.67
N HIS A 181 12.01 -3.28 -12.25
CA HIS A 181 10.82 -3.86 -12.90
C HIS A 181 10.16 -2.91 -13.90
N HIS A 182 10.52 -1.62 -13.93
CA HIS A 182 9.84 -0.64 -14.77
C HIS A 182 10.55 -0.50 -16.13
N PRO A 183 9.88 -0.84 -17.25
CA PRO A 183 10.50 -0.88 -18.59
C PRO A 183 10.97 0.49 -19.11
N GLN A 184 10.59 1.58 -18.43
CA GLN A 184 11.07 2.94 -18.71
C GLN A 184 12.38 3.28 -18.00
N ASN A 185 12.98 2.34 -17.27
CA ASN A 185 14.26 2.57 -16.60
C ASN A 185 15.38 2.07 -17.51
N VAL A 186 16.28 2.99 -17.81
CA VAL A 186 17.44 2.72 -18.66
C VAL A 186 18.51 2.11 -17.78
N ALA A 187 18.99 0.92 -18.12
CA ALA A 187 20.23 0.40 -17.56
C ALA A 187 21.38 1.05 -18.34
N TYR A 188 22.29 1.71 -17.61
CA TYR A 188 23.54 2.19 -18.19
C TYR A 188 24.42 0.98 -18.48
N ARG A 189 24.61 0.64 -19.75
CA ARG A 189 25.62 -0.35 -20.17
C ARG A 189 26.92 0.38 -20.52
N PRO A 190 28.03 0.13 -19.80
CA PRO A 190 29.34 0.58 -20.25
C PRO A 190 29.65 -0.07 -21.60
N ILE A 191 30.00 0.72 -22.61
CA ILE A 191 30.60 0.23 -23.85
C ILE A 191 32.12 0.32 -23.68
N PRO A 192 32.92 -0.62 -24.26
CA PRO A 192 34.36 -0.45 -24.36
C PRO A 192 34.74 0.94 -24.88
N VAL A 193 35.79 1.53 -24.29
CA VAL A 193 36.30 2.83 -24.71
C VAL A 193 36.84 2.71 -26.14
N VAL A 194 36.19 3.36 -27.09
CA VAL A 194 36.69 3.52 -28.46
C VAL A 194 37.19 4.96 -28.58
N ASN A 195 38.46 5.13 -28.95
CA ASN A 195 39.13 6.43 -29.13
C ASN A 195 39.09 7.37 -27.91
N GLY A 196 39.34 6.84 -26.71
CA GLY A 196 39.51 7.64 -25.49
C GLY A 196 38.24 8.30 -24.94
N ARG A 197 37.06 8.06 -25.54
CA ARG A 197 35.76 8.54 -25.04
C ARG A 197 34.91 7.37 -24.55
N ALA A 198 34.63 7.37 -23.25
CA ALA A 198 33.60 6.49 -22.68
C ALA A 198 32.23 6.94 -23.20
N THR A 199 31.63 6.17 -24.10
CA THR A 199 30.26 6.40 -24.55
C THR A 199 29.33 5.47 -23.78
N VAL A 200 28.35 6.02 -23.07
CA VAL A 200 27.31 5.21 -22.43
C VAL A 200 26.09 5.21 -23.34
N ARG A 201 25.73 4.04 -23.90
CA ARG A 201 24.43 3.91 -24.56
C ARG A 201 23.35 3.68 -23.51
N LEU A 202 22.34 4.54 -23.51
CA LEU A 202 21.09 4.31 -22.81
C LEU A 202 20.32 3.22 -23.57
N SER A 203 20.32 1.98 -23.08
CA SER A 203 19.37 0.96 -23.56
C SER A 203 18.15 0.92 -22.64
N ALA A 204 16.96 1.11 -23.19
CA ALA A 204 15.72 0.82 -22.46
C ALA A 204 15.76 -0.63 -21.97
N VAL A 205 15.44 -0.86 -20.69
CA VAL A 205 15.30 -2.23 -20.16
C VAL A 205 13.99 -2.78 -20.69
N VAL A 206 14.00 -3.30 -21.91
CA VAL A 206 12.83 -3.92 -22.57
C VAL A 206 12.41 -5.20 -21.84
N HIS A 207 13.31 -5.81 -21.05
CA HIS A 207 13.11 -7.09 -20.38
C HIS A 207 13.40 -7.00 -18.88
N ARG A 208 12.51 -7.57 -18.05
CA ARG A 208 12.75 -7.77 -16.61
C ARG A 208 14.12 -8.45 -16.41
N PRO A 209 15.03 -7.89 -15.59
CA PRO A 209 16.31 -8.53 -15.30
C PRO A 209 16.14 -9.95 -14.73
N PRO A 210 17.15 -10.83 -14.87
CA PRO A 210 17.16 -12.12 -14.18
C PRO A 210 16.95 -11.96 -12.67
N GLU A 211 16.35 -12.96 -12.04
CA GLU A 211 16.06 -12.94 -10.60
C GLU A 211 17.32 -12.71 -9.74
N ALA A 212 18.46 -13.27 -10.15
CA ALA A 212 19.76 -13.06 -9.51
C ALA A 212 20.16 -11.56 -9.44
N THR A 213 19.77 -10.75 -10.43
CA THR A 213 20.01 -9.30 -10.41
C THR A 213 19.22 -8.61 -9.31
N PHE A 214 17.95 -9.01 -9.10
CA PHE A 214 17.14 -8.48 -8.01
C PHE A 214 17.75 -8.82 -6.66
N ALA A 215 18.17 -10.07 -6.48
CA ALA A 215 18.80 -10.51 -5.24
C ALA A 215 20.17 -9.84 -5.00
N LYS A 216 20.96 -9.61 -6.06
CA LYS A 216 22.23 -8.84 -5.99
C LYS A 216 22.00 -7.40 -5.52
N VAL A 217 21.03 -6.70 -6.14
CA VAL A 217 20.69 -5.32 -5.74
C VAL A 217 20.17 -5.28 -4.30
N LEU A 218 19.30 -6.23 -3.94
CA LEU A 218 18.79 -6.35 -2.58
C LEU A 218 19.92 -6.56 -1.57
N GLY A 219 20.84 -7.50 -1.81
CA GLY A 219 21.99 -7.75 -0.94
C GLY A 219 22.87 -6.52 -0.75
N GLY A 220 23.10 -5.73 -1.82
CA GLY A 220 23.76 -4.43 -1.71
C GLY A 220 23.02 -3.48 -0.78
N VAL A 221 21.72 -3.28 -1.02
CA VAL A 221 20.86 -2.42 -0.19
C VAL A 221 20.89 -2.84 1.28
N LEU A 222 20.81 -4.15 1.58
CA LEU A 222 20.85 -4.68 2.95
C LEU A 222 22.17 -4.37 3.67
N ARG A 223 23.28 -4.23 2.92
CA ARG A 223 24.61 -3.84 3.42
C ARG A 223 24.88 -2.34 3.39
N CYS A 224 23.87 -1.51 3.07
CA CYS A 224 24.03 -0.08 2.77
C CYS A 224 25.00 0.20 1.60
N ASP A 225 25.10 -0.71 0.65
CA ASP A 225 25.78 -0.50 -0.63
C ASP A 225 24.75 -0.32 -1.74
N PHE A 226 24.49 0.95 -2.08
CA PHE A 226 23.51 1.31 -3.09
C PHE A 226 24.09 1.34 -4.51
N GLY A 227 25.36 0.97 -4.73
CA GLY A 227 26.02 1.06 -6.03
C GLY A 227 25.26 0.37 -7.15
N GLU A 228 24.85 -0.89 -6.95
CA GLU A 228 24.04 -1.62 -7.94
C GLU A 228 22.65 -1.00 -8.15
N LEU A 229 22.01 -0.50 -7.08
CA LEU A 229 20.69 0.15 -7.16
C LEU A 229 20.75 1.43 -8.03
N THR A 230 21.80 2.25 -7.87
CA THR A 230 21.93 3.52 -8.62
C THR A 230 21.96 3.32 -10.14
N LYS A 231 22.42 2.16 -10.61
CA LYS A 231 22.44 1.81 -12.05
C LYS A 231 21.05 1.73 -12.67
N PHE A 232 20.02 1.48 -11.87
CA PHE A 232 18.62 1.34 -12.31
C PHE A 232 17.77 2.59 -12.07
N ILE A 233 18.18 3.48 -11.15
CA ILE A 233 17.48 4.75 -10.87
C ILE A 233 17.72 5.75 -12.01
N GLY A 234 18.96 5.80 -12.52
CA GLY A 234 19.37 6.74 -13.56
C GLY A 234 19.14 8.21 -13.18
N ARG A 235 18.57 9.02 -14.09
CA ARG A 235 18.24 10.44 -13.82
C ARG A 235 16.97 10.64 -13.00
N LYS A 236 16.20 9.59 -12.70
CA LYS A 236 14.95 9.71 -11.91
C LYS A 236 15.27 9.80 -10.41
N GLY A 237 14.27 10.15 -9.60
CA GLY A 237 14.34 10.05 -8.15
C GLY A 237 14.01 8.64 -7.66
N LEU A 238 14.37 8.33 -6.42
CA LEU A 238 13.96 7.12 -5.73
C LEU A 238 12.43 7.06 -5.67
N PHE A 239 11.88 5.87 -5.89
CA PHE A 239 10.45 5.65 -5.87
C PHE A 239 9.97 5.72 -4.42
N SER A 240 8.89 6.47 -4.17
CA SER A 240 8.20 6.51 -2.87
C SER A 240 9.07 6.90 -1.67
N VAL A 241 10.08 7.75 -1.83
CA VAL A 241 10.94 8.22 -0.71
C VAL A 241 10.14 8.83 0.45
N ALA A 242 8.99 9.43 0.16
CA ALA A 242 8.10 10.00 1.18
C ALA A 242 7.53 8.95 2.14
N SER A 243 7.71 7.65 1.83
CA SER A 243 7.34 6.54 2.70
C SER A 243 8.49 6.07 3.60
N ASP A 244 9.71 6.62 3.46
CA ASP A 244 10.92 6.16 4.14
C ASP A 244 11.38 7.18 5.19
N LYS A 245 10.96 7.01 6.45
CA LYS A 245 11.26 7.97 7.53
C LYS A 245 12.77 8.16 7.74
N ALA A 246 13.55 7.09 7.66
CA ALA A 246 15.00 7.16 7.80
C ALA A 246 15.69 7.97 6.68
N LEU A 247 15.18 7.89 5.45
CA LEU A 247 15.68 8.72 4.35
C LEU A 247 15.29 10.18 4.52
N ILE A 248 14.06 10.46 4.97
CA ILE A 248 13.62 11.82 5.28
C ILE A 248 14.48 12.44 6.39
N ARG A 249 14.73 11.72 7.49
CA ARG A 249 15.65 12.17 8.56
C ARG A 249 17.06 12.43 8.03
N PHE A 250 17.62 11.53 7.23
CA PHE A 250 18.91 11.76 6.57
C PHE A 250 18.93 13.05 5.73
N CYS A 251 17.89 13.28 4.93
CA CYS A 251 17.79 14.46 4.10
C CYS A 251 17.71 15.75 4.93
N ASP A 252 17.01 15.72 6.05
CA ASP A 252 16.87 16.86 6.97
C ASP A 252 18.17 17.11 7.76
N GLU A 253 18.64 16.11 8.50
CA GLU A 253 19.77 16.20 9.44
C GLU A 253 21.13 16.37 8.74
N VAL A 254 21.32 15.76 7.56
CA VAL A 254 22.64 15.66 6.91
C VAL A 254 22.75 16.48 5.64
N LEU A 255 21.66 16.61 4.89
CA LEU A 255 21.64 17.39 3.65
C LEU A 255 20.98 18.76 3.81
N HIS A 256 20.20 18.98 4.88
CA HIS A 256 19.34 20.14 5.05
C HIS A 256 18.44 20.37 3.84
N TRP A 257 17.88 19.26 3.31
CA TRP A 257 17.01 19.26 2.15
C TRP A 257 15.55 19.11 2.58
N PRO A 258 14.63 19.87 1.96
CA PRO A 258 13.21 19.64 2.18
C PRO A 258 12.82 18.23 1.69
N PRO A 259 11.79 17.59 2.28
CA PRO A 259 11.35 16.24 1.93
C PRO A 259 11.16 16.02 0.42
N ARG A 260 10.68 17.05 -0.29
CA ARG A 260 10.44 17.01 -1.75
C ARG A 260 11.70 16.72 -2.56
N ARG A 261 12.87 17.14 -2.09
CA ARG A 261 14.16 16.90 -2.77
C ARG A 261 14.79 15.56 -2.38
N CYS A 262 14.28 14.92 -1.34
CA CYS A 262 14.88 13.69 -0.80
C CYS A 262 14.86 12.51 -1.78
N ALA A 263 13.97 12.54 -2.79
CA ALA A 263 13.95 11.53 -3.84
C ALA A 263 15.29 11.48 -4.62
N PHE A 264 16.07 12.55 -4.58
CA PHE A 264 17.37 12.64 -5.23
C PHE A 264 18.55 12.39 -4.28
N ALA A 265 18.31 11.81 -3.10
CA ALA A 265 19.37 11.49 -2.13
C ALA A 265 20.30 10.35 -2.60
N LEU A 266 19.88 9.51 -3.55
CA LEU A 266 20.73 8.46 -4.15
C LEU A 266 21.41 8.98 -5.43
N ARG A 267 22.32 9.95 -5.26
CA ARG A 267 23.15 10.55 -6.33
C ARG A 267 24.63 10.42 -5.99
N PRO A 268 25.55 10.44 -6.98
CA PRO A 268 26.98 10.32 -6.72
C PRO A 268 27.50 11.28 -5.64
N GLN A 269 26.99 12.51 -5.58
CA GLN A 269 27.42 13.54 -4.64
C GLN A 269 26.94 13.29 -3.20
N THR A 270 25.78 12.68 -3.03
CA THR A 270 25.14 12.45 -1.71
C THR A 270 25.33 11.01 -1.22
N LEU A 271 25.63 10.08 -2.11
CA LEU A 271 25.75 8.66 -1.84
C LEU A 271 26.76 8.35 -0.71
N PRO A 272 27.97 8.93 -0.65
CA PRO A 272 28.90 8.66 0.45
C PRO A 272 28.32 9.05 1.83
N LYS A 273 27.59 10.17 1.91
CA LYS A 273 26.91 10.61 3.14
C LYS A 273 25.79 9.66 3.52
N LEU A 274 24.99 9.24 2.55
CA LEU A 274 23.89 8.29 2.75
C LEU A 274 24.39 6.92 3.24
N VAL A 275 25.45 6.39 2.60
CA VAL A 275 26.09 5.13 3.01
C VAL A 275 26.58 5.25 4.45
N LYS A 276 27.25 6.36 4.81
CA LYS A 276 27.70 6.61 6.18
C LYS A 276 26.53 6.67 7.17
N TYR A 277 25.43 7.32 6.82
CA TYR A 277 24.23 7.41 7.66
C TYR A 277 23.56 6.04 7.86
N CYS A 278 23.30 5.31 6.77
CA CYS A 278 22.76 3.95 6.81
C CYS A 278 23.67 2.99 7.60
N LYS A 279 24.99 3.16 7.52
CA LYS A 279 25.93 2.33 8.31
C LYS A 279 25.86 2.59 9.82
N ARG A 280 25.37 3.74 10.26
CA ARG A 280 25.21 4.08 11.69
C ARG A 280 23.95 3.47 12.31
N THR A 281 22.91 3.22 11.53
CA THR A 281 21.71 2.55 12.04
C THR A 281 22.00 1.06 12.28
N PRO A 282 21.63 0.50 13.43
CA PRO A 282 21.95 -0.89 13.77
C PRO A 282 21.16 -1.89 12.92
N TYR A 283 19.94 -1.55 12.49
CA TYR A 283 19.05 -2.46 11.79
C TYR A 283 18.70 -1.94 10.40
N MET A 284 18.57 -2.86 9.44
CA MET A 284 18.13 -2.57 8.08
C MET A 284 16.82 -3.32 7.80
N ALA A 285 15.86 -2.66 7.16
CA ALA A 285 14.63 -3.32 6.72
C ALA A 285 14.27 -2.91 5.29
N VAL A 286 13.95 -3.89 4.46
CA VAL A 286 13.50 -3.68 3.08
C VAL A 286 12.18 -4.37 2.87
N LYS A 287 11.20 -3.64 2.35
CA LYS A 287 9.94 -4.21 1.89
C LYS A 287 9.94 -4.31 0.37
N THR A 288 9.64 -5.49 -0.17
CA THR A 288 9.55 -5.67 -1.63
C THR A 288 8.53 -6.71 -2.07
N ILE A 289 7.83 -6.42 -3.17
CA ILE A 289 6.99 -7.38 -3.91
C ILE A 289 7.60 -7.83 -5.24
N ARG A 290 8.92 -7.61 -5.43
CA ARG A 290 9.58 -7.75 -6.74
C ARG A 290 10.38 -9.05 -6.88
N ILE A 291 10.77 -9.67 -5.78
CA ILE A 291 11.35 -11.02 -5.76
C ILE A 291 10.20 -12.02 -5.99
N GLN A 292 10.34 -12.87 -7.01
CA GLN A 292 9.40 -13.93 -7.37
C GLN A 292 9.81 -15.30 -6.84
N ASN A 293 11.11 -15.56 -6.68
CA ASN A 293 11.62 -16.84 -6.20
C ASN A 293 12.40 -16.63 -4.89
N ILE A 294 11.88 -17.15 -3.79
CA ILE A 294 12.50 -17.01 -2.47
C ILE A 294 13.90 -17.65 -2.42
N ASN A 295 14.14 -18.73 -3.18
CA ASN A 295 15.44 -19.42 -3.22
C ASN A 295 16.55 -18.52 -3.78
N SER A 296 16.21 -17.46 -4.52
CA SER A 296 17.19 -16.45 -4.94
C SER A 296 17.84 -15.72 -3.75
N LEU A 297 17.24 -15.77 -2.56
CA LEU A 297 17.77 -15.15 -1.34
C LEU A 297 18.67 -16.08 -0.52
N GLU A 298 18.80 -17.36 -0.89
CA GLU A 298 19.53 -18.36 -0.10
C GLU A 298 21.03 -18.01 0.07
N HIS A 299 21.65 -17.44 -0.97
CA HIS A 299 23.02 -16.95 -0.88
C HIS A 299 23.17 -15.78 0.10
N LEU A 300 22.12 -14.97 0.30
CA LEU A 300 22.14 -13.87 1.28
C LEU A 300 21.97 -14.39 2.71
N LEU A 301 21.26 -15.52 2.91
CA LEU A 301 21.22 -16.20 4.22
C LEU A 301 22.60 -16.72 4.64
N SER A 302 23.46 -17.01 3.66
CA SER A 302 24.83 -17.47 3.89
C SER A 302 25.86 -16.32 3.94
N ASP A 303 25.44 -15.07 3.76
CA ASP A 303 26.34 -13.91 3.81
C ASP A 303 26.86 -13.69 5.25
N PRO A 304 28.18 -13.74 5.49
CA PRO A 304 28.75 -13.61 6.83
C PRO A 304 28.64 -12.20 7.39
N THR A 305 28.27 -11.20 6.58
CA THR A 305 28.13 -9.79 7.01
C THR A 305 26.70 -9.43 7.44
N LEU A 306 25.72 -10.28 7.11
CA LEU A 306 24.29 -10.05 7.36
C LEU A 306 23.76 -11.10 8.33
N ASP A 307 23.04 -10.68 9.36
CA ASP A 307 22.08 -11.53 10.04
C ASP A 307 20.73 -11.33 9.35
N LEU A 308 20.51 -12.06 8.25
CA LEU A 308 19.31 -11.89 7.42
C LEU A 308 18.12 -12.64 8.03
N LYS A 309 17.00 -11.92 8.22
CA LYS A 309 15.69 -12.48 8.55
C LYS A 309 14.67 -12.15 7.45
N ILE A 310 13.89 -13.15 7.04
CA ILE A 310 12.89 -13.05 5.99
C ILE A 310 11.50 -13.20 6.61
N ILE A 311 10.66 -12.19 6.43
CA ILE A 311 9.25 -12.20 6.79
C ILE A 311 8.44 -12.41 5.51
N HIS A 312 7.84 -13.59 5.37
CA HIS A 312 7.07 -13.97 4.20
C HIS A 312 5.57 -13.74 4.43
N LEU A 313 4.97 -12.81 3.67
CA LEU A 313 3.58 -12.39 3.88
C LEU A 313 2.59 -13.05 2.92
N VAL A 314 1.74 -13.93 3.43
CA VAL A 314 0.64 -14.53 2.66
C VAL A 314 -0.71 -13.92 3.02
N ARG A 315 -1.69 -14.07 2.12
CA ARG A 315 -3.09 -13.65 2.31
C ARG A 315 -3.99 -14.63 1.59
N ASP A 316 -5.24 -14.78 2.02
CA ASP A 316 -6.25 -15.58 1.32
C ASP A 316 -6.28 -15.18 -0.16
N PRO A 317 -6.04 -16.12 -1.11
CA PRO A 317 -6.06 -15.82 -2.54
C PRO A 317 -7.37 -15.18 -3.00
N ARG A 318 -8.51 -15.57 -2.42
CA ARG A 318 -9.83 -14.99 -2.72
C ARG A 318 -9.82 -13.51 -2.33
N ALA A 319 -9.32 -13.18 -1.15
CA ALA A 319 -9.22 -11.80 -0.67
C ALA A 319 -8.24 -10.96 -1.48
N ALA A 320 -7.05 -11.51 -1.77
CA ALA A 320 -6.01 -10.82 -2.51
C ALA A 320 -6.44 -10.50 -3.96
N ILE A 321 -7.05 -11.47 -4.65
CA ILE A 321 -7.55 -11.29 -6.03
C ILE A 321 -8.69 -10.27 -6.05
N THR A 322 -9.67 -10.36 -5.15
CA THR A 322 -10.73 -9.35 -4.99
C THR A 322 -10.15 -7.95 -4.86
N SER A 323 -9.11 -7.83 -4.04
CA SER A 323 -8.49 -6.54 -3.79
C SER A 323 -7.69 -6.01 -4.98
N ARG A 324 -7.18 -6.86 -5.87
CA ARG A 324 -6.52 -6.46 -7.12
C ARG A 324 -7.53 -6.04 -8.18
N LEU A 325 -8.67 -6.72 -8.28
CA LEU A 325 -9.80 -6.31 -9.15
C LEU A 325 -10.32 -4.92 -8.78
N SER A 326 -10.33 -4.59 -7.49
CA SER A 326 -10.72 -3.25 -7.03
C SER A 326 -9.78 -2.14 -7.52
N LEU A 327 -8.63 -2.47 -8.12
CA LEU A 327 -7.67 -1.52 -8.69
C LEU A 327 -7.79 -1.39 -10.22
N THR A 328 -8.53 -2.27 -10.89
CA THR A 328 -8.69 -2.24 -12.34
C THR A 328 -9.82 -1.27 -12.73
N ASP A 329 -9.43 -0.19 -13.42
CA ASP A 329 -10.23 0.86 -14.08
C ASP A 329 -11.66 1.16 -13.57
N ALA A 330 -11.78 2.20 -12.74
CA ALA A 330 -13.03 2.83 -12.29
C ALA A 330 -13.99 3.31 -13.41
N ARG A 331 -13.56 3.29 -14.68
CA ARG A 331 -14.41 3.63 -15.84
C ARG A 331 -15.46 2.58 -16.16
N HIS A 332 -15.25 1.34 -15.71
CA HIS A 332 -16.28 0.32 -15.70
C HIS A 332 -16.51 -0.04 -14.23
N LYS A 333 -17.52 0.59 -13.60
CA LYS A 333 -18.02 0.16 -12.29
C LYS A 333 -18.59 -1.25 -12.44
N ALA A 334 -17.71 -2.25 -12.47
CA ALA A 334 -18.13 -3.65 -12.46
C ALA A 334 -19.08 -3.81 -11.27
N LYS A 335 -20.31 -4.23 -11.57
CA LYS A 335 -21.32 -4.41 -10.54
C LYS A 335 -20.79 -5.40 -9.52
N LEU A 336 -20.84 -5.01 -8.25
CA LEU A 336 -20.59 -5.94 -7.15
C LEU A 336 -21.83 -6.83 -6.99
N PRO A 337 -21.64 -8.11 -6.60
CA PRO A 337 -20.36 -8.78 -6.41
C PRO A 337 -19.66 -9.11 -7.75
N PHE A 338 -18.32 -9.05 -7.79
CA PHE A 338 -17.52 -9.37 -8.98
C PHE A 338 -17.77 -10.81 -9.45
N ALA A 339 -18.04 -10.95 -10.74
CA ALA A 339 -18.35 -12.22 -11.40
C ALA A 339 -17.10 -12.96 -11.91
N PRO A 340 -17.18 -14.28 -12.18
CA PRO A 340 -16.04 -15.11 -12.57
C PRO A 340 -15.31 -14.64 -13.84
N ASN A 341 -16.01 -14.00 -14.77
CA ASN A 341 -15.47 -13.52 -16.04
C ASN A 341 -14.52 -12.31 -15.87
N LEU A 342 -14.55 -11.64 -14.72
CA LEU A 342 -13.61 -10.56 -14.39
C LEU A 342 -12.27 -11.09 -13.84
N LEU A 343 -12.22 -12.37 -13.49
CA LEU A 343 -11.05 -12.98 -12.90
C LEU A 343 -9.96 -13.25 -13.93
N ASN A 344 -8.74 -12.83 -13.61
CA ASN A 344 -7.56 -13.16 -14.41
C ASN A 344 -6.91 -14.45 -13.89
N GLU A 345 -7.10 -15.56 -14.61
CA GLU A 345 -6.55 -16.87 -14.25
C GLU A 345 -5.03 -16.88 -14.14
N LYS A 346 -4.33 -16.11 -14.96
CA LYS A 346 -2.87 -15.98 -14.87
C LYS A 346 -2.44 -15.31 -13.57
N ASP A 347 -3.19 -14.33 -13.09
CA ASP A 347 -2.91 -13.69 -11.80
C ASP A 347 -3.21 -14.62 -10.61
N ILE A 348 -4.30 -15.38 -10.69
CA ILE A 348 -4.66 -16.41 -9.71
C ILE A 348 -3.55 -17.46 -9.63
N ASN A 349 -3.20 -18.08 -10.76
CA ASN A 349 -2.14 -19.10 -10.83
C ASN A 349 -0.79 -18.57 -10.34
N LYS A 350 -0.46 -17.32 -10.68
CA LYS A 350 0.78 -16.70 -10.21
C LYS A 350 0.79 -16.53 -8.69
N LEU A 351 -0.31 -16.06 -8.08
CA LEU A 351 -0.40 -15.89 -6.64
C LEU A 351 -0.34 -17.24 -5.92
N CYS A 352 -1.13 -18.21 -6.36
CA CYS A 352 -1.24 -19.50 -5.67
C CYS A 352 0.03 -20.33 -5.85
N GLY A 353 0.65 -20.29 -7.04
CA GLY A 353 1.98 -20.84 -7.25
C GLY A 353 3.07 -20.13 -6.45
N TRP A 354 2.93 -18.83 -6.14
CA TRP A 354 3.88 -18.11 -5.28
C TRP A 354 3.76 -18.55 -3.82
N ILE A 355 2.54 -18.75 -3.31
CA ILE A 355 2.31 -19.30 -1.96
C ILE A 355 2.94 -20.69 -1.85
N THR A 356 2.64 -21.59 -2.80
CA THR A 356 3.13 -22.97 -2.71
C THR A 356 4.64 -23.09 -2.84
N ARG A 357 5.26 -22.37 -3.79
CA ARG A 357 6.71 -22.45 -4.02
C ARG A 357 7.56 -21.67 -3.02
N SER A 358 6.97 -20.71 -2.30
CA SER A 358 7.73 -19.85 -1.37
C SER A 358 7.51 -20.18 0.11
N THR A 359 6.57 -21.08 0.42
CA THR A 359 6.33 -21.51 1.80
C THR A 359 7.41 -22.48 2.24
N VAL A 360 8.16 -22.10 3.27
CA VAL A 360 9.23 -22.91 3.84
C VAL A 360 8.70 -23.76 5.00
N THR A 361 9.05 -25.05 4.97
CA THR A 361 8.62 -26.05 5.96
C THR A 361 9.75 -26.36 6.96
N THR A 362 9.41 -27.03 8.07
CA THR A 362 10.34 -27.42 9.13
C THR A 362 11.46 -28.36 8.64
N GLY A 363 11.22 -29.09 7.54
CA GLY A 363 12.22 -29.91 6.86
C GLY A 363 13.27 -29.11 6.06
N ALA A 364 13.14 -27.78 5.97
CA ALA A 364 14.04 -26.97 5.16
C ALA A 364 15.51 -27.01 5.63
N PRO A 365 16.47 -26.81 4.69
CA PRO A 365 17.89 -26.75 5.00
C PRO A 365 18.25 -25.72 6.08
N SER A 366 19.38 -25.95 6.75
CA SER A 366 19.86 -25.13 7.86
C SER A 366 19.87 -23.61 7.61
N PRO A 367 20.12 -23.08 6.39
CA PRO A 367 20.14 -21.63 6.18
C PRO A 367 18.83 -20.92 6.55
N TRP A 368 17.68 -21.60 6.44
CA TRP A 368 16.35 -21.03 6.66
C TRP A 368 15.90 -21.04 8.12
N ARG A 369 16.39 -22.00 8.92
CA ARG A 369 15.96 -22.20 10.30
C ARG A 369 16.33 -20.97 11.15
N GLY A 370 15.36 -20.44 11.89
CA GLY A 370 15.52 -19.23 12.71
C GLY A 370 15.67 -17.91 11.92
N ARG A 371 15.66 -17.98 10.58
CA ARG A 371 15.87 -16.84 9.67
C ARG A 371 14.71 -16.59 8.71
N TYR A 372 13.69 -17.43 8.74
CA TYR A 372 12.46 -17.26 7.98
C TYR A 372 11.25 -17.41 8.89
N ILE A 373 10.23 -16.60 8.65
CA ILE A 373 8.91 -16.74 9.28
C ILE A 373 7.81 -16.36 8.28
N LEU A 374 6.79 -17.21 8.13
CA LEU A 374 5.57 -16.88 7.41
C LEU A 374 4.60 -16.15 8.33
N VAL A 375 4.01 -15.05 7.85
CA VAL A 375 2.93 -14.31 8.52
C VAL A 375 1.74 -14.27 7.59
N ARG A 376 0.57 -14.64 8.12
CA ARG A 376 -0.69 -14.54 7.41
C ARG A 376 -1.37 -13.21 7.71
N TYR A 377 -1.84 -12.54 6.66
CA TYR A 377 -2.44 -11.21 6.73
C TYR A 377 -3.64 -11.17 7.69
N GLU A 378 -4.47 -12.20 7.67
CA GLU A 378 -5.67 -12.32 8.50
C GLU A 378 -5.33 -12.36 9.99
N ASP A 379 -4.31 -13.13 10.39
CA ASP A 379 -3.84 -13.19 11.78
C ASP A 379 -3.29 -11.83 12.24
N LEU A 380 -2.55 -11.14 11.37
CA LEU A 380 -2.04 -9.79 11.63
C LEU A 380 -3.15 -8.74 11.71
N ALA A 381 -4.23 -8.89 10.94
CA ALA A 381 -5.37 -7.98 10.95
C ALA A 381 -6.27 -8.19 12.17
N GLU A 382 -6.42 -9.44 12.61
CA GLU A 382 -7.23 -9.81 13.77
C GLU A 382 -6.50 -9.53 15.10
N HIS A 383 -5.20 -9.79 15.16
CA HIS A 383 -4.39 -9.65 16.37
C HIS A 383 -3.16 -8.73 16.16
N PRO A 384 -3.33 -7.46 15.75
CA PRO A 384 -2.23 -6.62 15.27
C PRO A 384 -1.14 -6.38 16.31
N GLU A 385 -1.50 -6.11 17.56
CA GLU A 385 -0.52 -5.88 18.64
C GLU A 385 0.23 -7.15 19.02
N LEU A 386 -0.47 -8.29 19.13
CA LEU A 386 0.13 -9.58 19.50
C LEU A 386 1.07 -10.09 18.40
N MET A 387 0.64 -10.06 17.15
CA MET A 387 1.46 -10.46 16.01
C MET A 387 2.66 -9.54 15.82
N THR A 388 2.53 -8.24 16.13
CA THR A 388 3.67 -7.30 16.16
C THR A 388 4.68 -7.70 17.23
N LYS A 389 4.24 -8.00 18.46
CA LYS A 389 5.13 -8.47 19.54
C LYS A 389 5.89 -9.73 19.15
N ARG A 390 5.19 -10.77 18.69
CA ARG A 390 5.80 -12.03 18.25
C ARG A 390 6.76 -11.84 17.07
N LEU A 391 6.49 -10.89 16.16
CA LEU A 391 7.41 -10.55 15.08
C LEU A 391 8.71 -9.95 15.61
N TYR A 392 8.65 -9.03 16.57
CA TYR A 392 9.83 -8.44 17.19
C TYR A 392 10.63 -9.45 18.03
N GLU A 393 9.96 -10.38 18.71
CA GLU A 393 10.59 -11.52 19.38
C GLU A 393 11.36 -12.40 18.39
N PHE A 394 10.76 -12.75 17.25
CA PHE A 394 11.44 -13.48 16.18
C PHE A 394 12.69 -12.75 15.67
N LEU A 395 12.64 -11.41 15.61
CA LEU A 395 13.76 -10.59 15.18
C LEU A 395 14.86 -10.47 16.24
N GLY A 396 14.54 -10.69 17.51
CA GLY A 396 15.47 -10.42 18.62
C GLY A 396 15.74 -8.93 18.82
N VAL A 397 14.78 -8.08 18.45
CA VAL A 397 14.89 -6.62 18.54
C VAL A 397 13.92 -6.11 19.62
N PRO A 398 14.34 -5.19 20.50
CA PRO A 398 13.42 -4.54 21.43
C PRO A 398 12.27 -3.86 20.68
N LEU A 399 11.03 -4.09 21.13
CA LEU A 399 9.87 -3.43 20.55
C LEU A 399 9.74 -2.03 21.14
N ASP A 400 9.95 -1.01 20.31
CA ASP A 400 9.78 0.39 20.67
C ASP A 400 8.29 0.78 20.79
N ASP A 401 7.95 1.60 21.79
CA ASP A 401 6.58 2.02 22.07
C ASP A 401 5.94 2.80 20.91
N THR A 402 6.74 3.53 20.12
CA THR A 402 6.26 4.26 18.93
C THR A 402 5.63 3.32 17.91
N VAL A 403 6.11 2.07 17.83
CA VAL A 403 5.58 1.05 16.92
C VAL A 403 4.20 0.60 17.39
N LEU A 404 4.04 0.24 18.66
CA LEU A 404 2.74 -0.20 19.20
C LEU A 404 1.71 0.93 19.20
N HIS A 405 2.13 2.16 19.50
CA HIS A 405 1.28 3.33 19.38
C HIS A 405 0.74 3.48 17.96
N TRP A 406 1.63 3.47 16.95
CA TRP A 406 1.24 3.55 15.54
C TRP A 406 0.30 2.39 15.12
N VAL A 407 0.57 1.17 15.60
CA VAL A 407 -0.29 0.00 15.31
C VAL A 407 -1.71 0.21 15.81
N ARG A 408 -1.90 0.69 17.05
CA ARG A 408 -3.24 0.95 17.61
C ARG A 408 -3.99 2.00 16.80
N GLU A 409 -3.33 3.12 16.51
CA GLU A 409 -3.92 4.23 15.75
C GLU A 409 -4.35 3.84 14.33
N ASN A 410 -3.66 2.89 13.70
CA ASN A 410 -3.90 2.51 12.31
C ASN A 410 -4.75 1.24 12.15
N THR A 411 -5.11 0.54 13.24
CA THR A 411 -5.93 -0.68 13.20
C THR A 411 -7.23 -0.61 13.97
N LYS A 412 -7.37 0.34 14.91
CA LYS A 412 -8.55 0.55 15.77
C LYS A 412 -9.00 2.01 15.84
N GLY A 413 -8.49 2.89 14.97
CA GLY A 413 -8.74 4.34 15.05
C GLY A 413 -9.82 4.82 14.07
N ASP A 414 -10.48 5.94 14.35
CA ASP A 414 -11.66 6.44 13.59
C ASP A 414 -11.37 6.93 12.14
N GLY A 415 -10.18 6.68 11.62
CA GLY A 415 -9.77 7.15 10.30
C GLY A 415 -10.35 6.33 9.16
N LYS A 416 -11.00 6.99 8.21
CA LYS A 416 -11.37 6.40 6.92
C LYS A 416 -10.11 6.20 6.06
N PRO A 417 -9.98 5.08 5.33
CA PRO A 417 -8.92 4.90 4.34
C PRO A 417 -9.01 6.00 3.28
N HIS A 418 -7.90 6.71 3.02
CA HIS A 418 -7.86 7.74 1.97
C HIS A 418 -7.71 7.14 0.57
N ASP A 419 -7.09 5.96 0.44
CA ASP A 419 -6.97 5.24 -0.83
C ASP A 419 -6.90 3.72 -0.61
N HIS A 420 -6.90 2.96 -1.71
CA HIS A 420 -6.80 1.50 -1.64
C HIS A 420 -5.49 0.98 -1.02
N PHE A 421 -4.42 1.79 -0.99
CA PHE A 421 -3.11 1.46 -0.46
C PHE A 421 -2.90 1.92 0.99
N SER A 422 -3.91 2.56 1.59
CA SER A 422 -3.91 2.99 2.98
C SER A 422 -3.51 1.85 3.91
N THR A 423 -2.74 2.19 4.94
CA THR A 423 -2.45 1.30 6.07
C THR A 423 -3.34 1.60 7.27
N LYS A 424 -4.10 2.71 7.22
CA LYS A 424 -5.06 3.11 8.23
C LYS A 424 -6.41 2.50 7.94
N HIS A 425 -6.95 1.78 8.92
CA HIS A 425 -8.26 1.16 8.89
C HIS A 425 -8.96 1.38 10.24
N HIS A 426 -10.25 1.72 10.18
CA HIS A 426 -11.12 1.75 11.36
C HIS A 426 -11.23 0.39 12.02
N ASP A 427 -11.33 -0.66 11.21
CA ASP A 427 -11.33 -2.04 11.66
C ASP A 427 -10.54 -2.88 10.65
N ALA A 428 -9.32 -3.27 11.04
CA ALA A 428 -8.45 -4.09 10.22
C ALA A 428 -9.04 -5.49 9.98
N ASN A 429 -9.72 -6.07 10.98
CA ASN A 429 -10.33 -7.40 10.89
C ASN A 429 -11.53 -7.39 9.92
N ALA A 430 -12.44 -6.42 10.05
CA ALA A 430 -13.55 -6.25 9.11
C ALA A 430 -13.05 -6.00 7.68
N THR A 431 -12.00 -5.18 7.52
CA THR A 431 -11.36 -4.96 6.22
C THR A 431 -10.78 -6.24 5.63
N ALA A 432 -10.23 -7.13 6.46
CA ALA A 432 -9.71 -8.42 6.01
C ALA A 432 -10.81 -9.32 5.46
N LYS A 433 -12.04 -9.24 5.99
CA LYS A 433 -13.21 -10.06 5.63
C LYS A 433 -14.06 -9.50 4.49
N ILE A 434 -13.85 -8.25 4.05
CA ILE A 434 -14.73 -7.56 3.08
C ILE A 434 -14.88 -8.27 1.72
N TRP A 435 -13.90 -9.09 1.33
CA TRP A 435 -13.94 -9.86 0.08
C TRP A 435 -15.14 -10.81 0.01
N ARG A 436 -15.64 -11.25 1.18
CA ARG A 436 -16.79 -12.13 1.33
C ARG A 436 -18.08 -11.55 0.78
N TYR A 437 -18.18 -10.22 0.61
CA TYR A 437 -19.30 -9.54 -0.06
C TYR A 437 -18.98 -9.10 -1.49
N ARG A 438 -17.69 -8.94 -1.82
CA ARG A 438 -17.25 -8.37 -3.09
C ARG A 438 -17.04 -9.39 -4.19
N LEU A 439 -16.85 -10.67 -3.88
CA LEU A 439 -16.89 -11.75 -4.87
C LEU A 439 -18.25 -12.46 -4.87
N SER A 440 -18.69 -12.88 -6.06
CA SER A 440 -19.83 -13.78 -6.19
C SER A 440 -19.41 -15.18 -5.77
N PHE A 441 -20.34 -16.01 -5.28
CA PHE A 441 -20.01 -17.38 -4.91
C PHE A 441 -19.39 -18.19 -6.05
N PRO A 442 -19.88 -18.11 -7.31
CA PRO A 442 -19.19 -18.73 -8.45
C PRO A 442 -17.74 -18.24 -8.64
N ALA A 443 -17.47 -16.95 -8.40
CA ALA A 443 -16.11 -16.41 -8.51
C ALA A 443 -15.21 -16.91 -7.36
N VAL A 444 -15.77 -17.04 -6.16
CA VAL A 444 -15.10 -17.66 -5.02
C VAL A 444 -14.75 -19.11 -5.31
N LEU A 445 -15.68 -19.90 -5.85
CA LEU A 445 -15.44 -21.29 -6.21
C LEU A 445 -14.32 -21.41 -7.25
N LYS A 446 -14.31 -20.55 -8.28
CA LYS A 446 -13.25 -20.52 -9.30
C LYS A 446 -11.86 -20.27 -8.71
N VAL A 447 -11.70 -19.23 -7.87
CA VAL A 447 -10.40 -18.96 -7.23
C VAL A 447 -9.98 -20.11 -6.32
N GLN A 448 -10.93 -20.64 -5.55
CA GLN A 448 -10.70 -21.71 -4.58
C GLN A 448 -10.28 -23.02 -5.24
N GLU A 449 -10.92 -23.41 -6.33
CA GLU A 449 -10.54 -24.58 -7.12
C GLU A 449 -9.10 -24.47 -7.63
N MET A 450 -8.75 -23.33 -8.23
CA MET A 450 -7.40 -23.08 -8.76
C MET A 450 -6.33 -22.99 -7.66
N CYS A 451 -6.73 -22.65 -6.43
CA CYS A 451 -5.81 -22.35 -5.33
C CYS A 451 -5.92 -23.32 -4.15
N ARG A 452 -6.61 -24.46 -4.33
CA ARG A 452 -6.92 -25.41 -3.26
C ARG A 452 -5.68 -25.81 -2.45
N ASP A 453 -4.62 -26.22 -3.13
CA ASP A 453 -3.37 -26.64 -2.49
C ASP A 453 -2.68 -25.49 -1.77
N ALA A 454 -2.63 -24.32 -2.40
CA ALA A 454 -2.07 -23.11 -1.81
C ALA A 454 -2.84 -22.72 -0.54
N MET A 455 -4.17 -22.80 -0.57
CA MET A 455 -5.04 -22.47 0.53
C MET A 455 -4.84 -23.42 1.72
N LYS A 456 -4.87 -24.73 1.44
CA LYS A 456 -4.62 -25.77 2.45
C LYS A 456 -3.24 -25.64 3.09
N MET A 457 -2.21 -25.33 2.30
CA MET A 457 -0.84 -25.18 2.76
C MET A 457 -0.66 -24.08 3.84
N VAL A 458 -1.46 -23.01 3.78
CA VAL A 458 -1.39 -21.90 4.74
C VAL A 458 -2.66 -21.73 5.57
N GLY A 459 -3.44 -22.81 5.70
CA GLY A 459 -4.55 -22.91 6.65
C GLY A 459 -5.78 -22.08 6.31
N TYR A 460 -6.21 -21.99 5.05
CA TYR A 460 -7.52 -21.42 4.69
C TYR A 460 -8.56 -22.51 4.45
N LYS A 461 -9.77 -22.30 4.96
CA LYS A 461 -10.91 -23.18 4.75
C LYS A 461 -11.63 -22.87 3.44
N GLU A 462 -12.14 -23.93 2.86
CA GLU A 462 -13.04 -23.89 1.71
C GLU A 462 -14.40 -23.33 2.10
N VAL A 463 -15.11 -22.76 1.13
CA VAL A 463 -16.47 -22.22 1.31
C VAL A 463 -17.42 -23.10 0.53
N GLU A 464 -18.33 -23.76 1.22
CA GLU A 464 -19.20 -24.80 0.66
C GLU A 464 -20.54 -24.25 0.15
N SER A 465 -20.98 -23.11 0.68
CA SER A 465 -22.26 -22.52 0.33
C SER A 465 -22.22 -20.98 0.28
N GLN A 466 -23.21 -20.38 -0.39
CA GLN A 466 -23.39 -18.93 -0.44
C GLN A 466 -23.70 -18.37 0.96
N GLU A 467 -24.44 -19.10 1.79
CA GLU A 467 -24.77 -18.72 3.17
C GLU A 467 -23.48 -18.66 3.99
N THR A 468 -22.66 -19.71 3.91
CA THR A 468 -21.35 -19.75 4.56
C THR A 468 -20.47 -18.62 4.06
N LEU A 469 -20.48 -18.28 2.77
CA LEU A 469 -19.72 -17.14 2.25
C LEU A 469 -20.09 -15.83 2.95
N ARG A 470 -21.38 -15.57 3.19
CA ARG A 470 -21.85 -14.30 3.76
C ARG A 470 -21.80 -14.25 5.29
N ASP A 471 -21.75 -15.38 5.97
CA ASP A 471 -21.62 -15.40 7.43
C ASP A 471 -20.21 -15.01 7.91
N LEU A 472 -20.04 -13.75 8.33
CA LEU A 472 -18.77 -13.25 8.85
C LEU A 472 -18.36 -13.84 10.21
N GLN A 473 -19.27 -14.51 10.93
CA GLN A 473 -18.98 -15.17 12.20
C GLN A 473 -18.29 -16.52 11.98
N THR A 474 -18.63 -17.23 10.89
CA THR A 474 -17.90 -18.43 10.50
C THR A 474 -16.48 -18.07 10.06
N SER A 475 -15.48 -18.55 10.80
CA SER A 475 -14.08 -18.38 10.43
C SER A 475 -13.72 -19.24 9.22
N LEU A 476 -13.13 -18.61 8.20
CA LEU A 476 -12.52 -19.27 7.03
C LEU A 476 -11.00 -19.40 7.16
N VAL A 477 -10.48 -19.10 8.34
CA VAL A 477 -9.07 -19.14 8.70
C VAL A 477 -8.90 -20.26 9.72
N ASP A 478 -8.08 -21.24 9.39
CA ASP A 478 -7.71 -22.36 10.26
C ASP A 478 -6.27 -22.20 10.78
N THR A 479 -5.82 -23.12 11.62
CA THR A 479 -4.43 -23.18 12.06
C THR A 479 -3.52 -23.48 10.89
N ILE A 480 -2.45 -22.70 10.74
CA ILE A 480 -1.41 -22.99 9.74
C ILE A 480 -0.74 -24.33 10.11
N PRO A 481 -0.65 -25.31 9.17
CA PRO A 481 -0.06 -26.62 9.45
C PRO A 481 1.29 -26.56 10.17
N ASP A 482 1.51 -27.43 11.16
CA ASP A 482 2.70 -27.38 12.05
C ASP A 482 4.03 -27.58 11.32
N ASN A 483 4.00 -28.25 10.17
CA ASN A 483 5.17 -28.42 9.32
C ASN A 483 5.56 -27.12 8.59
N VAL A 484 4.78 -26.05 8.65
CA VAL A 484 5.12 -24.74 8.07
C VAL A 484 5.78 -23.85 9.14
N ILE A 485 6.91 -23.22 8.78
CA ILE A 485 7.59 -22.25 9.64
C ILE A 485 6.81 -20.93 9.60
N ALA A 486 5.89 -20.76 10.55
CA ALA A 486 4.98 -19.62 10.60
C ALA A 486 4.85 -19.07 12.01
N ILE A 487 4.54 -17.78 12.09
CA ILE A 487 4.02 -17.15 13.30
C ILE A 487 2.51 -17.46 13.36
N ARG A 488 2.05 -17.88 14.53
CA ARG A 488 0.63 -18.08 14.83
C ARG A 488 0.23 -17.03 15.88
N PRO A 489 -1.05 -16.67 16.03
CA PRO A 489 -1.52 -15.83 17.14
C PRO A 489 -1.51 -16.55 18.49
#